data_AF-A0A3S0B1Z1-F1
#
_entry.id   AF-A0A3S0B1Z1-F1
#
_cell.length_a   1.000
_cell.length_b   1.000
_cell.length_c   1.000
_cell.angle_alpha   90.00
_cell.angle_beta   90.00
_cell.angle_gamma   90.00
#
_symmetry.space_group_name_H-M   'P 1'
#
loop_
_entity.id
_entity.type
_entity.pdbx_description
1 polymer ?
#
loop_
_entity_poly.entity_id
_entity_poly.type
_entity_poly.pdbx_seq_one_letter_code
_entity_poly.pdbx_strand_id
1 'polypeptide(L)'
;MPRITTRAYQDNIARQLSDTGLSPLMARIYAARGVISETELDTRLARLLPYHSLKNIDAAARRLADAVQQQQKLLIVGDYDSDGATACAVAVKALRAFGGIVDFIVPNRFEYGYGLTPEIVELAAQL
;
A
#
# COMPACT_ATOMS: atom_id res chain seq x y z
N MET A 1 35.80 5.11 4.06
CA MET A 1 35.31 6.48 4.31
C MET A 1 34.01 6.69 3.53
N PRO A 2 32.97 7.33 4.10
CA PRO A 2 31.75 7.62 3.35
C PRO A 2 32.06 8.55 2.17
N ARG A 3 31.42 8.30 1.02
CA ARG A 3 31.54 9.15 -0.18
C ARG A 3 30.39 10.16 -0.18
N ILE A 4 30.73 11.44 -0.05
CA ILE A 4 29.75 12.53 -0.17
C ILE A 4 29.50 12.79 -1.65
N THR A 5 28.23 12.84 -2.05
CA THR A 5 27.82 13.15 -3.42
C THR A 5 26.78 14.27 -3.43
N THR A 6 26.87 15.12 -4.45
CA THR A 6 25.87 16.16 -4.72
C THR A 6 24.88 15.61 -5.74
N ARG A 7 23.57 15.72 -5.46
CA ARG A 7 22.54 15.38 -6.45
C ARG A 7 22.36 16.54 -7.41
N ALA A 8 22.40 16.26 -8.71
CA ALA A 8 22.03 17.21 -9.74
C ALA A 8 20.52 17.50 -9.69
N TYR A 9 20.13 18.69 -10.10
CA TYR A 9 18.74 19.10 -10.24
C TYR A 9 18.62 20.06 -11.43
N GLN A 10 17.41 20.27 -11.93
CA GLN A 10 17.16 21.22 -13.02
C GLN A 10 16.72 22.58 -12.42
N ASP A 11 17.45 23.65 -12.77
CA ASP A 11 17.19 24.99 -12.23
C ASP A 11 15.80 25.53 -12.57
N ASN A 12 15.28 25.21 -13.76
CA ASN A 12 13.92 25.58 -14.17
C ASN A 12 12.85 24.96 -13.25
N ILE A 13 12.97 23.67 -12.91
CA ILE A 13 12.06 22.98 -12.00
C ILE A 13 12.16 23.58 -10.59
N ALA A 14 13.38 23.83 -10.11
CA ALA A 14 13.58 24.45 -8.80
C ALA A 14 12.98 25.87 -8.73
N ARG A 15 13.05 26.66 -9.80
CA ARG A 15 12.38 27.98 -9.85
C ARG A 15 10.87 27.83 -9.83
N GLN A 16 10.32 26.98 -10.69
CA GLN A 16 8.87 26.73 -10.76
C GLN A 16 8.30 26.30 -9.40
N LEU A 17 8.98 25.41 -8.68
CA LEU A 17 8.59 25.01 -7.32
C LEU A 17 8.74 26.15 -6.31
N SER A 18 9.75 27.01 -6.46
CA SER A 18 9.90 28.17 -5.57
C SER A 18 8.78 29.18 -5.76
N ASP A 19 8.26 29.33 -6.99
CA ASP A 19 7.16 30.25 -7.32
C ASP A 19 5.84 29.85 -6.64
N THR A 20 5.69 28.60 -6.20
CA THR A 20 4.52 28.14 -5.42
C THR A 20 4.61 28.48 -3.93
N GLY A 21 5.64 29.23 -3.50
CA GLY A 21 5.85 29.64 -2.11
C GLY A 21 6.81 28.74 -1.32
N LEU A 22 7.41 27.72 -1.95
CA LEU A 22 8.49 26.96 -1.33
C LEU A 22 9.75 27.83 -1.21
N SER A 23 10.51 27.65 -0.12
CA SER A 23 11.81 28.30 -0.01
C SER A 23 12.77 27.81 -1.12
N PRO A 24 13.71 28.64 -1.59
CA PRO A 24 14.67 28.24 -2.62
C PRO A 24 15.46 26.96 -2.27
N LEU A 25 15.74 26.75 -0.97
CA LEU A 25 16.38 25.52 -0.51
C LEU A 25 15.49 24.30 -0.70
N MET A 26 14.23 24.36 -0.25
CA MET A 26 13.29 23.25 -0.40
C MET A 26 13.02 22.93 -1.87
N ALA A 27 12.84 23.94 -2.70
CA ALA A 27 12.60 23.75 -4.13
C ALA A 27 13.77 23.03 -4.83
N ARG A 28 15.01 23.38 -4.49
CA ARG A 28 16.22 22.65 -4.98
C ARG A 28 16.26 21.21 -4.49
N ILE A 29 15.94 20.97 -3.21
CA ILE A 29 15.92 19.63 -2.59
C ILE A 29 14.86 18.72 -3.24
N TYR A 30 13.68 19.26 -3.57
CA TYR A 30 12.61 18.54 -4.23
C TYR A 30 12.90 18.28 -5.70
N ALA A 31 13.39 19.29 -6.44
CA ALA A 31 13.83 19.12 -7.82
C ALA A 31 14.93 18.05 -7.94
N ALA A 32 15.87 18.01 -6.99
CA ALA A 32 16.92 16.98 -6.91
C ALA A 32 16.40 15.57 -6.59
N ARG A 33 15.13 15.43 -6.18
CA ARG A 33 14.43 14.15 -5.95
C ARG A 33 13.46 13.79 -7.06
N GLY A 34 13.40 14.59 -8.14
CA GLY A 34 12.53 14.34 -9.28
C GLY A 34 11.10 14.84 -9.10
N VAL A 35 10.81 15.63 -8.05
CA VAL A 35 9.53 16.32 -7.91
C VAL A 35 9.47 17.45 -8.94
N ILE A 36 8.46 17.45 -9.80
CA ILE A 36 8.36 18.43 -10.90
C ILE A 36 7.17 19.40 -10.74
N SER A 37 6.30 19.14 -9.77
CA SER A 37 5.10 19.94 -9.52
C SER A 37 4.76 20.01 -8.02
N GLU A 38 4.09 21.09 -7.60
CA GLU A 38 3.56 21.20 -6.24
C GLU A 38 2.52 20.11 -5.94
N THR A 39 1.79 19.63 -6.95
CA THR A 39 0.78 18.58 -6.78
C THR A 39 1.35 17.25 -6.31
N GLU A 40 2.63 16.96 -6.58
CA GLU A 40 3.30 15.76 -6.06
C GLU A 40 3.65 15.86 -4.57
N LEU A 41 3.59 17.05 -3.99
CA LEU A 41 3.84 17.29 -2.57
C LEU A 41 2.56 17.24 -1.73
N ASP A 42 1.41 17.12 -2.38
CA ASP A 42 0.10 17.13 -1.74
C ASP A 42 -0.23 15.76 -1.14
N THR A 43 -0.05 15.64 0.17
CA THR A 43 -0.22 14.40 0.94
C THR A 43 -1.66 14.17 1.42
N ARG A 44 -2.62 14.99 0.99
CA ARG A 44 -4.03 14.85 1.39
C ARG A 44 -4.62 13.56 0.81
N LEU A 45 -5.56 12.96 1.53
CA LEU A 45 -6.25 11.74 1.11
C LEU A 45 -6.86 11.85 -0.30
N ALA A 46 -7.36 13.03 -0.66
CA ALA A 46 -7.94 13.32 -1.97
C ALA A 46 -6.95 13.23 -3.15
N ARG A 47 -5.63 13.14 -2.87
CA ARG A 47 -4.57 12.97 -3.87
C ARG A 47 -3.98 11.58 -3.94
N LEU A 48 -4.50 10.63 -3.15
CA LEU A 48 -4.13 9.23 -3.35
C LEU A 48 -4.44 8.81 -4.79
N LEU A 49 -3.60 7.91 -5.32
CA LEU A 49 -3.85 7.33 -6.63
C LEU A 49 -5.24 6.71 -6.66
N PRO A 50 -6.02 6.92 -7.72
CA PRO A 50 -7.36 6.37 -7.79
C PRO A 50 -7.32 4.84 -7.76
N TYR A 51 -8.14 4.21 -6.92
CA TYR A 51 -8.13 2.75 -6.77
C TYR A 51 -8.39 2.00 -8.10
N HIS A 52 -9.10 2.62 -9.05
CA HIS A 52 -9.39 2.05 -10.37
C HIS A 52 -8.14 1.79 -11.23
N SER A 53 -6.98 2.36 -10.87
CA SER A 53 -5.71 2.03 -11.52
C SER A 53 -5.15 0.69 -11.05
N LEU A 54 -5.66 0.11 -9.95
CA LEU A 54 -5.26 -1.20 -9.48
C LEU A 54 -5.81 -2.29 -10.41
N LYS A 55 -4.91 -3.13 -10.92
CA LYS A 55 -5.27 -4.23 -11.81
C LYS A 55 -6.33 -5.13 -11.15
N ASN A 56 -7.42 -5.39 -11.88
CA ASN A 56 -8.52 -6.27 -11.47
C ASN A 56 -9.29 -5.83 -10.21
N ILE A 57 -9.21 -4.56 -9.79
CA ILE A 57 -9.82 -4.10 -8.54
C ILE A 57 -11.33 -4.30 -8.50
N ASP A 58 -12.03 -4.01 -9.59
CA ASP A 58 -13.50 -4.17 -9.64
C ASP A 58 -13.91 -5.64 -9.56
N ALA A 59 -13.16 -6.53 -10.20
CA ALA A 59 -13.42 -7.97 -10.15
C ALA A 59 -13.18 -8.53 -8.73
N ALA A 60 -12.10 -8.10 -8.07
CA ALA A 60 -11.80 -8.48 -6.70
C ALA A 60 -12.86 -7.96 -5.71
N ALA A 61 -13.26 -6.69 -5.85
CA ALA A 61 -14.28 -6.08 -5.00
C ALA A 61 -15.64 -6.79 -5.14
N ARG A 62 -16.07 -7.10 -6.38
CA ARG A 62 -17.30 -7.88 -6.62
C ARG A 62 -17.23 -9.27 -5.99
N ARG A 63 -16.11 -9.99 -6.18
CA ARG A 63 -15.92 -11.33 -5.60
C ARG A 63 -16.02 -11.34 -4.08
N LEU A 64 -15.49 -10.31 -3.42
CA LEU A 64 -15.59 -10.14 -1.96
C LEU A 64 -17.00 -9.76 -1.53
N ALA A 65 -17.66 -8.83 -2.24
CA ALA A 65 -19.04 -8.44 -1.97
C ALA A 65 -19.99 -9.64 -2.08
N ASP A 66 -19.86 -10.43 -3.14
CA ASP A 66 -20.63 -11.65 -3.35
C ASP A 66 -20.38 -12.67 -2.23
N ALA A 67 -19.12 -12.84 -1.79
CA ALA A 67 -18.77 -13.72 -0.69
C ALA A 67 -19.44 -13.31 0.62
N VAL A 68 -19.41 -12.01 0.94
CA VAL A 68 -20.06 -11.44 2.12
C VAL A 68 -21.57 -11.63 2.04
N GLN A 69 -22.20 -11.32 0.90
CA GLN A 69 -23.64 -11.48 0.71
C GLN A 69 -24.08 -12.95 0.84
N GLN A 70 -23.26 -13.88 0.34
CA GLN A 70 -23.52 -15.33 0.41
C GLN A 70 -23.07 -15.96 1.73
N GLN A 71 -22.59 -15.17 2.70
CA GLN A 71 -22.09 -15.65 3.99
C GLN A 71 -21.01 -16.74 3.85
N GLN A 72 -20.15 -16.61 2.83
CA GLN A 72 -18.98 -17.46 2.66
C GLN A 72 -17.97 -17.14 3.77
N LYS A 73 -17.27 -18.17 4.26
CA LYS A 73 -16.10 -17.98 5.12
C LYS A 73 -14.96 -17.40 4.29
N LEU A 74 -14.36 -16.33 4.79
CA LEU A 74 -13.19 -15.67 4.23
C LEU A 74 -12.01 -15.87 5.16
N LEU A 75 -10.85 -16.21 4.60
CA LEU A 75 -9.60 -16.32 5.35
C LEU A 75 -8.59 -15.35 4.75
N ILE A 76 -8.09 -14.42 5.56
CA ILE A 76 -7.03 -13.49 5.18
C ILE A 76 -5.68 -14.09 5.55
N VAL A 77 -4.87 -14.44 4.55
CA VAL A 77 -3.47 -14.82 4.75
C VAL A 77 -2.63 -13.55 4.72
N GLY A 78 -2.24 -13.07 5.89
CA GLY A 78 -1.43 -11.86 6.05
C GLY A 78 0.07 -12.14 5.99
N ASP A 79 0.86 -11.08 5.92
CA ASP A 79 2.31 -11.13 6.11
C ASP A 79 2.70 -10.56 7.49
N TYR A 80 3.87 -10.96 7.99
CA TYR A 80 4.31 -10.70 9.37
C TYR A 80 4.91 -9.30 9.56
N ASP A 81 5.27 -8.60 8.48
CA ASP A 81 5.84 -7.26 8.56
C ASP A 81 4.75 -6.20 8.87
N SER A 82 5.17 -4.96 9.09
CA SER A 82 4.21 -3.91 9.47
C SER A 82 3.20 -3.58 8.36
N ASP A 83 3.56 -3.73 7.09
CA ASP A 83 2.63 -3.50 5.98
C ASP A 83 1.60 -4.64 5.92
N GLY A 84 2.08 -5.89 5.92
CA GLY A 84 1.24 -7.09 5.94
C GLY A 84 0.29 -7.17 7.13
N ALA A 85 0.79 -6.88 8.33
CA ALA A 85 -0.01 -6.94 9.55
C ALA A 85 -1.10 -5.84 9.57
N THR A 86 -0.78 -4.63 9.12
CA THR A 86 -1.75 -3.54 9.07
C THR A 86 -2.77 -3.74 7.95
N ALA A 87 -2.35 -4.23 6.77
CA ALA A 87 -3.25 -4.61 5.69
C ALA A 87 -4.22 -5.72 6.12
N CYS A 88 -3.73 -6.76 6.81
CA CYS A 88 -4.55 -7.83 7.36
C CYS A 88 -5.58 -7.29 8.36
N ALA A 89 -5.15 -6.44 9.30
CA ALA A 89 -6.04 -5.82 10.27
C ALA A 89 -7.13 -4.95 9.60
N VAL A 90 -6.78 -4.17 8.57
CA VAL A 90 -7.74 -3.38 7.79
C VAL A 90 -8.75 -4.29 7.08
N ALA A 91 -8.28 -5.33 6.40
CA ALA A 91 -9.15 -6.26 5.66
C ALA A 91 -10.15 -6.95 6.59
N VAL A 92 -9.67 -7.50 7.70
CA VAL A 92 -10.50 -8.18 8.71
C VAL A 92 -11.53 -7.21 9.30
N LYS A 93 -11.12 -6.01 9.70
CA LYS A 93 -12.05 -5.02 10.28
C LYS A 93 -13.11 -4.57 9.28
N ALA A 94 -12.71 -4.25 8.04
CA ALA A 94 -13.63 -3.76 7.02
C ALA A 94 -14.65 -4.83 6.60
N LEU A 95 -14.18 -6.05 6.29
CA LEU A 95 -15.04 -7.12 5.83
C LEU A 95 -16.01 -7.60 6.93
N ARG A 96 -15.56 -7.66 8.20
CA ARG A 96 -16.46 -7.92 9.34
C ARG A 96 -17.49 -6.81 9.52
N ALA A 97 -17.10 -5.53 9.36
CA ALA A 97 -18.04 -4.41 9.41
C ALA A 97 -19.09 -4.46 8.28
N PHE A 98 -18.75 -5.07 7.14
CA PHE A 98 -19.70 -5.36 6.06
C PHE A 98 -20.56 -6.62 6.29
N GLY A 99 -20.40 -7.32 7.43
CA GLY A 99 -21.18 -8.52 7.76
C GLY A 99 -20.55 -9.83 7.26
N GLY A 100 -19.28 -9.81 6.87
CA GLY A 100 -18.55 -11.02 6.45
C GLY A 100 -18.10 -11.89 7.63
N ILE A 101 -18.05 -13.20 7.40
CA ILE A 101 -17.45 -14.18 8.32
C ILE A 101 -15.97 -14.30 7.94
N VAL A 102 -15.10 -13.68 8.72
CA VAL A 102 -13.69 -13.51 8.36
C VAL A 102 -12.77 -13.95 9.48
N ASP A 103 -11.82 -14.80 9.13
CA ASP A 103 -10.67 -15.18 9.95
C ASP A 103 -9.36 -14.78 9.26
N PHE A 104 -8.23 -14.98 9.94
CA PHE A 104 -6.92 -14.68 9.39
C PHE A 104 -5.85 -15.65 9.88
N ILE A 105 -4.79 -15.80 9.09
CA ILE A 105 -3.53 -16.44 9.46
C ILE A 105 -2.42 -15.45 9.17
N VAL A 106 -1.48 -15.31 10.12
CA VAL A 106 -0.18 -14.70 9.87
C VAL A 106 0.87 -15.80 10.06
N PRO A 107 1.46 -16.33 8.98
CA PRO A 107 2.34 -17.49 9.06
C PRO A 107 3.69 -17.11 9.69
N ASN A 108 4.29 -18.07 10.40
CA ASN A 108 5.65 -17.93 10.86
C ASN A 108 6.61 -18.07 9.66
N ARG A 109 7.25 -16.95 9.28
CA ARG A 109 8.16 -16.90 8.13
C ARG A 109 9.32 -17.89 8.20
N PHE A 110 9.77 -18.24 9.41
CA PHE A 110 10.91 -19.13 9.60
C PHE A 110 10.52 -20.59 9.39
N GLU A 111 9.25 -20.92 9.57
CA GLU A 111 8.72 -22.27 9.43
C GLU A 111 8.13 -22.51 8.04
N TYR A 112 7.41 -21.52 7.49
CA TYR A 112 6.60 -21.69 6.28
C TYR A 112 7.09 -20.89 5.07
N GLY A 113 8.15 -20.09 5.22
CA GLY A 113 8.62 -19.20 4.15
C GLY A 113 7.73 -17.96 3.97
N TYR A 114 7.73 -17.38 2.77
CA TYR A 114 7.07 -16.11 2.47
C TYR A 114 5.89 -16.28 1.50
N GLY A 115 4.77 -15.63 1.79
CA GLY A 115 3.57 -15.62 0.94
C GLY A 115 2.67 -16.84 1.15
N LEU A 116 1.84 -17.15 0.15
CA LEU A 116 0.94 -18.31 0.18
C LEU A 116 1.66 -19.56 -0.33
N THR A 117 2.21 -20.35 0.59
CA THR A 117 2.88 -21.61 0.28
C THR A 117 1.91 -22.80 0.38
N PRO A 118 2.23 -23.97 -0.23
CA PRO A 118 1.42 -25.17 -0.09
C PRO A 118 1.15 -25.55 1.37
N GLU A 119 2.13 -25.41 2.24
CA GLU A 119 2.01 -25.70 3.68
C GLU A 119 1.01 -24.77 4.37
N ILE A 120 0.97 -23.49 3.97
CA ILE A 120 -0.02 -22.54 4.48
C ILE A 120 -1.42 -22.87 3.96
N VAL A 121 -1.53 -23.36 2.72
CA VAL A 121 -2.81 -23.82 2.17
C VAL A 121 -3.33 -25.04 2.93
N GLU A 122 -2.45 -25.99 3.27
CA GLU A 122 -2.81 -27.14 4.11
C GLU A 122 -3.27 -26.72 5.51
N LEU A 123 -2.59 -25.76 6.13
CA LEU A 123 -3.00 -25.18 7.41
C LEU A 123 -4.37 -24.47 7.29
N ALA A 124 -4.55 -23.67 6.25
CA ALA A 124 -5.80 -22.95 5.99
C ALA A 124 -7.00 -23.89 5.78
N ALA A 125 -6.78 -25.07 5.20
CA ALA A 125 -7.84 -26.06 4.95
C ALA A 125 -8.36 -26.73 6.23
N GLN A 126 -7.68 -26.56 7.37
CA GLN A 126 -8.07 -27.16 8.67
C GLN A 126 -8.94 -26.21 9.53
N LEU A 127 -9.16 -24.96 9.10
CA LEU A 127 -9.97 -23.93 9.79
C LEU A 127 -11.42 -23.87 9.28
#